data_AF-A0A9N9T4Q8-F1
#
_entry.id   AF-A0A9N9T4Q8-F1
#
_cell.length_a   1.000
_cell.length_b   1.000
_cell.length_c   1.000
_cell.angle_alpha   90.00
_cell.angle_beta   90.00
_cell.angle_gamma   90.00
#
_symmetry.space_group_name_H-M   'P 1'
#
loop_
_entity.id
_entity.type
_entity.pdbx_description
1 polymer ?
#
loop_
_entity_poly.entity_id
_entity_poly.type
_entity_poly.pdbx_seq_one_letter_code
_entity_poly.pdbx_strand_id
1 'polypeptide(L)'
;MTKTTFMKMKSFLCNNHLSLDLRQRMVKCYVWSALLYSAEVWTLRVSIMNKIEAMEMWIHIRMLQIPWTSRKTNEEVLRSVNKDRELLKTVKHGKMSYLGHTVRRSRYKILLI
;
A
#
# COMPACT_ATOMS: atom_id res chain seq x y z
N MET A 1 -11.06 4.45 -5.32
CA MET A 1 -10.06 4.46 -6.41
C MET A 1 -9.15 3.22 -6.38
N THR A 2 -8.43 2.93 -5.30
CA THR A 2 -7.53 1.76 -5.25
C THR A 2 -8.24 0.41 -5.39
N LYS A 3 -9.36 0.20 -4.69
CA LYS A 3 -10.17 -1.03 -4.83
C LYS A 3 -10.71 -1.21 -6.24
N THR A 4 -11.14 -0.11 -6.89
CA THR A 4 -11.65 -0.15 -8.26
C THR A 4 -10.55 -0.49 -9.25
N THR A 5 -9.34 0.06 -9.10
CA THR A 5 -8.17 -0.30 -9.91
C THR A 5 -7.82 -1.79 -9.76
N PHE A 6 -7.81 -2.31 -8.53
CA PHE A 6 -7.59 -3.74 -8.28
C PHE A 6 -8.65 -4.60 -8.99
N MET A 7 -9.94 -4.22 -8.90
CA MET A 7 -11.02 -4.97 -9.52
C MET A 7 -10.94 -5.00 -11.04
N LYS A 8 -10.49 -3.90 -11.68
CA LYS A 8 -10.23 -3.87 -13.13
C LYS A 8 -9.15 -4.86 -13.56
N MET A 9 -8.15 -5.10 -12.71
CA MET A 9 -7.03 -6.01 -12.98
C MET A 9 -7.19 -7.38 -12.31
N LYS A 10 -8.37 -7.69 -11.74
CA LYS A 10 -8.60 -8.90 -10.95
C LYS A 10 -8.29 -10.18 -11.72
N SER A 11 -8.63 -10.23 -13.01
CA SER A 11 -8.38 -11.40 -13.87
C SER A 11 -6.90 -11.79 -13.91
N PHE A 12 -6.01 -10.80 -13.95
CA PHE A 12 -4.56 -11.01 -13.93
C PHE A 12 -4.04 -11.24 -12.50
N LEU A 13 -4.45 -10.38 -11.56
CA LEU A 13 -3.93 -10.38 -10.18
C LEU A 13 -4.37 -11.60 -9.36
N CYS A 14 -5.49 -12.22 -9.69
CA CYS A 14 -5.99 -13.42 -9.02
C CYS A 14 -5.71 -14.71 -9.81
N ASN A 15 -4.92 -14.66 -10.88
CA ASN A 15 -4.62 -15.87 -11.67
C ASN A 15 -3.60 -16.76 -10.93
N ASN A 16 -3.92 -18.03 -10.66
CA ASN A 16 -3.00 -18.97 -10.01
C ASN A 16 -1.95 -19.57 -10.95
N HIS A 17 -2.12 -19.44 -12.26
CA HIS A 17 -1.12 -19.87 -13.25
C HIS A 17 0.10 -18.94 -13.32
N LEU A 18 0.01 -17.74 -12.75
CA LEU A 18 1.10 -16.76 -12.70
C LEU A 18 1.87 -16.87 -11.39
N SER A 19 3.18 -16.62 -11.45
CA SER A 19 4.00 -16.58 -10.25
C SER A 19 3.52 -15.51 -9.26
N LEU A 20 3.62 -15.83 -7.97
CA LEU A 20 3.22 -14.91 -6.91
C LEU A 20 4.05 -13.62 -6.93
N ASP A 21 5.35 -13.71 -7.22
CA ASP A 21 6.22 -12.54 -7.36
C ASP A 21 5.76 -11.61 -8.50
N LEU A 22 5.41 -12.14 -9.67
CA LEU A 22 4.93 -11.34 -10.79
C LEU A 22 3.65 -10.58 -10.42
N ARG A 23 2.69 -11.27 -9.79
CA ARG A 23 1.44 -10.65 -9.34
C ARG A 23 1.71 -9.53 -8.32
N GLN A 24 2.62 -9.74 -7.37
CA GLN A 24 3.03 -8.72 -6.40
C GLN A 24 3.68 -7.50 -7.08
N ARG A 25 4.57 -7.71 -8.05
CA ARG A 25 5.20 -6.63 -8.81
C ARG A 25 4.16 -5.79 -9.55
N MET A 26 3.15 -6.44 -10.14
CA MET A 26 2.06 -5.73 -10.81
C MET A 26 1.15 -4.98 -9.83
N VAL A 27 0.85 -5.55 -8.66
CA VAL A 27 0.16 -4.82 -7.57
C VAL A 27 0.93 -3.55 -7.20
N LYS A 28 2.25 -3.66 -7.01
CA LYS A 28 3.12 -2.52 -6.65
C LYS A 28 3.16 -1.47 -7.76
N CYS A 29 3.12 -1.87 -9.02
CA CYS A 29 3.13 -0.97 -10.16
C CYS A 29 1.81 -0.20 -10.32
N TYR A 30 0.65 -0.87 -10.29
CA TYR A 30 -0.63 -0.27 -10.67
C TYR A 30 -1.54 0.09 -9.48
N VAL A 31 -1.60 -0.78 -8.48
CA VAL A 31 -2.54 -0.61 -7.36
C VAL A 31 -1.91 0.28 -6.29
N TRP A 32 -0.63 0.07 -5.97
CA TRP A 32 0.07 0.92 -5.01
C TRP A 32 0.28 2.33 -5.56
N SER A 33 0.64 2.51 -6.83
CA SER A 33 0.77 3.85 -7.43
C SER A 33 -0.52 4.67 -7.31
N ALA A 34 -1.68 4.07 -7.61
CA ALA A 34 -2.98 4.73 -7.44
C ALA A 34 -3.28 5.09 -5.97
N LEU A 35 -2.88 4.24 -5.01
CA LEU A 35 -3.02 4.56 -3.58
C LEU A 35 -2.06 5.67 -3.15
N LEU A 36 -0.80 5.61 -3.57
CA LEU A 36 0.23 6.58 -3.22
C LEU A 36 -0.16 7.97 -3.70
N TYR A 37 -0.63 8.09 -4.94
CA TYR A 37 -1.18 9.34 -5.48
C TYR A 37 -2.35 9.87 -4.63
N SER A 38 -3.27 8.99 -4.19
CA SER A 38 -4.37 9.40 -3.31
C SER A 38 -3.86 9.85 -1.92
N ALA A 39 -2.84 9.17 -1.40
CA ALA A 39 -2.26 9.44 -0.09
C ALA A 39 -1.46 10.75 -0.03
N GLU A 40 -1.00 11.28 -1.17
CA GLU A 40 -0.36 12.59 -1.26
C GLU A 40 -1.28 13.72 -0.77
N VAL A 41 -2.58 13.64 -1.04
CA VAL A 41 -3.57 14.65 -0.63
C VAL A 41 -4.07 14.41 0.80
N TRP A 42 -3.98 13.18 1.30
CA TRP A 42 -4.52 12.83 2.62
C TRP A 42 -3.63 13.32 3.76
N THR A 43 -4.26 13.78 4.83
CA THR A 43 -3.60 14.00 6.13
C THR A 43 -3.41 12.66 6.85
N LEU A 44 -2.17 12.36 7.26
CA LEU A 44 -1.85 11.13 7.99
C LEU A 44 -2.36 11.19 9.43
N ARG A 45 -3.61 10.76 9.62
CA ARG A 45 -4.19 10.47 10.94
C ARG A 45 -4.11 8.97 11.23
N VAL A 46 -4.18 8.58 12.51
CA VAL A 46 -4.19 7.17 12.94
C VAL A 46 -5.26 6.35 12.20
N SER A 47 -6.45 6.91 12.00
CA SER A 47 -7.53 6.26 11.26
C SER A 47 -7.20 5.98 9.80
N ILE A 48 -6.43 6.86 9.14
CA ILE A 48 -5.98 6.66 7.75
C ILE A 48 -4.84 5.63 7.71
N MET A 49 -3.91 5.67 8.67
CA MET A 49 -2.85 4.67 8.76
C MET A 49 -3.42 3.25 8.88
N ASN A 50 -4.39 3.06 9.78
CA ASN A 50 -5.07 1.78 9.94
C ASN A 50 -5.80 1.34 8.66
N LYS A 51 -6.41 2.29 7.93
CA LYS A 51 -7.03 1.99 6.62
C LYS A 51 -6.01 1.58 5.57
N ILE A 52 -4.81 2.19 5.55
CA ILE A 52 -3.75 1.83 4.61
C ILE A 52 -3.25 0.40 4.88
N GLU A 53 -3.02 0.06 6.15
CA GLU A 53 -2.62 -1.31 6.52
C GLU A 53 -3.72 -2.33 6.20
N ALA A 54 -4.98 -2.02 6.51
CA ALA A 54 -6.10 -2.89 6.16
C ALA A 54 -6.26 -3.06 4.65
N MET A 55 -5.94 -2.02 3.86
CA MET A 55 -5.94 -2.08 2.40
C MET A 55 -4.83 -2.98 1.86
N GLU A 56 -3.62 -2.91 2.42
CA GLU A 56 -2.51 -3.81 2.09
C GLU A 56 -2.90 -5.28 2.34
N MET A 57 -3.45 -5.57 3.52
CA MET A 57 -3.95 -6.90 3.86
C MET A 57 -5.06 -7.38 2.92
N TRP A 58 -6.01 -6.50 2.59
CA TRP A 58 -7.09 -6.82 1.67
C TRP A 58 -6.55 -7.17 0.28
N ILE A 59 -5.56 -6.45 -0.24
CA ILE A 59 -4.93 -6.76 -1.53
C ILE A 59 -4.29 -8.15 -1.49
N HIS A 60 -3.54 -8.47 -0.44
CA HIS A 60 -2.91 -9.79 -0.28
C HIS A 60 -3.92 -10.93 -0.21
N ILE A 61 -4.97 -10.80 0.61
CA ILE A 61 -6.03 -11.80 0.74
C ILE A 61 -6.70 -12.06 -0.61
N ARG A 62 -7.01 -10.99 -1.35
CA ARG A 62 -7.68 -11.11 -2.66
C ARG A 62 -6.77 -11.70 -3.73
N MET A 63 -5.49 -11.34 -3.74
CA MET A 63 -4.49 -11.90 -4.65
C MET A 63 -4.26 -13.39 -4.40
N LEU A 64 -4.22 -13.81 -3.12
CA LEU A 64 -4.12 -15.22 -2.72
C LEU A 64 -5.42 -16.00 -2.86
N GLN A 65 -6.53 -15.34 -3.19
CA GLN A 65 -7.87 -15.93 -3.27
C GLN A 65 -8.30 -16.63 -1.97
N ILE A 66 -7.84 -16.13 -0.82
CA ILE A 66 -8.21 -16.72 0.48
C ILE A 66 -9.69 -16.42 0.75
N PRO A 67 -10.53 -17.44 0.96
CA PRO A 67 -11.92 -17.22 1.30
C PRO A 67 -12.04 -16.67 2.72
N TRP A 68 -13.08 -15.88 2.98
CA TRP A 68 -13.34 -15.28 4.29
C TRP A 68 -13.59 -16.35 5.38
N THR A 69 -14.03 -17.54 4.99
CA THR A 69 -14.28 -18.69 5.87
C THR A 69 -13.00 -19.25 6.49
N SER A 70 -11.84 -19.06 5.85
CA SER A 70 -10.58 -19.57 6.38
C SER A 70 -10.12 -18.89 7.67
N ARG A 71 -10.72 -17.76 8.07
CA ARG A 71 -10.41 -17.01 9.31
C ARG A 71 -8.89 -16.84 9.58
N LYS A 72 -8.09 -16.70 8.52
CA LYS A 72 -6.63 -16.56 8.63
C LYS A 72 -6.27 -15.25 9.33
N THR A 73 -5.27 -15.34 10.20
CA THR A 73 -4.69 -14.16 10.85
C THR A 73 -3.89 -13.33 9.85
N ASN A 74 -3.68 -12.04 10.14
CA ASN A 74 -2.90 -11.17 9.27
C ASN A 74 -1.45 -11.68 9.09
N GLU A 75 -0.88 -12.28 10.13
CA GLU A 75 0.47 -12.85 10.10
C GLU A 75 0.59 -14.04 9.16
N GLU A 76 -0.40 -14.94 9.14
CA GLU A 76 -0.41 -16.07 8.23
C GLU A 76 -0.54 -15.64 6.77
N VAL A 77 -1.30 -14.58 6.50
CA VAL A 77 -1.40 -13.99 5.17
C VAL A 77 -0.03 -13.45 4.73
N LEU A 78 0.67 -12.70 5.60
CA LEU A 78 2.00 -12.18 5.29
C LEU A 78 3.03 -13.30 5.07
N ARG A 79 2.99 -14.36 5.89
CA ARG A 79 3.80 -15.57 5.69
C ARG A 79 3.54 -16.22 4.32
N SER A 80 2.28 -16.29 3.91
CA SER A 80 1.88 -16.86 2.60
C SER A 80 2.37 -16.02 1.41
N VAL A 81 2.52 -14.71 1.60
CA VAL A 81 3.02 -13.75 0.60
C VAL A 81 4.55 -13.65 0.64
N ASN A 82 5.19 -14.16 1.71
CA ASN A 82 6.61 -14.03 2.02
C ASN A 82 7.11 -12.56 1.96
N LYS A 83 6.30 -11.63 2.48
CA LYS A 83 6.64 -10.20 2.57
C LYS A 83 6.11 -9.58 3.85
N ASP A 84 6.84 -8.58 4.33
CA ASP A 84 6.40 -7.70 5.40
C ASP A 84 5.53 -6.56 4.89
N ARG A 85 4.86 -5.86 5.81
CA ARG A 85 4.13 -4.62 5.50
C ARG A 85 5.10 -3.53 5.05
N GLU A 86 4.87 -3.00 3.85
CA GLU A 86 5.71 -1.99 3.22
C GLU A 86 4.92 -0.71 2.88
N LEU A 87 3.60 -0.82 2.69
CA LEU A 87 2.80 0.25 2.10
C LEU A 87 2.75 1.50 3.00
N LEU A 88 2.47 1.30 4.29
CA LEU A 88 2.45 2.41 5.25
C LEU A 88 3.83 3.06 5.40
N LYS A 89 4.91 2.27 5.38
CA LYS A 89 6.30 2.76 5.44
C LYS A 89 6.59 3.64 4.23
N THR A 90 6.18 3.21 3.05
CA THR A 90 6.35 3.94 1.79
C THR A 90 5.61 5.28 1.81
N VAL A 91 4.36 5.31 2.29
CA VAL A 91 3.58 6.54 2.42
C VAL A 91 4.24 7.52 3.40
N LYS A 92 4.69 7.04 4.58
CA LYS A 92 5.38 7.86 5.57
C LYS A 92 6.68 8.45 5.00
N HIS A 93 7.46 7.63 4.31
CA HIS A 93 8.70 8.06 3.68
C HIS A 93 8.45 9.13 2.60
N GLY A 94 7.44 8.95 1.74
CA GLY A 94 7.06 9.93 0.73
C GLY A 94 6.68 11.29 1.34
N LYS A 95 5.89 11.30 2.42
CA LYS A 95 5.53 12.53 3.15
C LYS A 95 6.75 13.19 3.80
N MET A 96 7.62 12.41 4.44
CA MET A 96 8.85 12.93 5.05
C MET A 96 9.79 13.55 4.02
N SER A 97 9.96 12.88 2.87
CA SER A 97 10.77 13.38 1.77
C SER A 97 10.22 14.70 1.24
N TYR A 98 8.90 14.78 1.00
CA TYR A 98 8.24 16.01 0.58
C TYR A 98 8.45 17.16 1.57
N LEU A 99 8.27 16.91 2.88
CA LEU A 99 8.55 17.90 3.92
C LEU A 99 10.03 18.34 3.88
N GLY A 100 10.97 17.41 3.73
CA GLY A 100 12.39 17.71 3.57
C GLY A 100 12.70 18.56 2.34
N HIS A 101 12.02 18.33 1.22
CA HIS A 101 12.12 19.18 0.03
C HIS A 101 11.57 20.59 0.27
N THR A 102 10.42 20.72 0.94
CA THR A 102 9.84 22.02 1.30
C THR A 102 10.77 22.80 2.23
N VAL A 103 11.37 22.15 3.23
CA VAL A 103 12.33 22.76 4.16
C VAL A 103 13.61 23.21 3.42
N ARG A 104 14.09 22.44 2.43
CA ARG A 104 15.29 22.77 1.64
C ARG A 104 15.09 23.86 0.59
N ARG A 105 13.87 24.09 0.07
CA ARG A 105 13.59 25.00 -1.07
C ARG A 105 13.43 26.49 -0.71
N SER A 106 13.68 26.92 0.52
CA SER A 106 13.74 28.33 0.98
C SER A 106 12.47 28.92 1.63
N ARG A 107 12.69 29.89 2.56
CA ARG A 107 11.78 30.73 3.39
C ARG A 107 11.50 30.34 4.85
N TYR A 108 11.95 29.20 5.37
CA TYR A 108 11.63 28.77 6.76
C TYR A 108 12.83 28.60 7.70
N LYS A 109 13.97 29.26 7.43
CA LYS A 109 15.11 29.28 8.39
C LYS A 109 14.72 29.80 9.78
N ILE A 110 13.57 30.48 9.90
CA ILE A 110 13.04 31.06 11.15
C ILE A 110 12.36 30.00 12.05
N LEU A 111 11.99 28.83 11.53
CA LEU A 111 11.35 27.75 12.30
C LEU A 111 12.36 26.74 12.91
N LEU A 112 13.67 27.03 12.81
CA LEU A 112 14.76 26.23 13.37
C LEU A 112 15.52 27.00 14.47
N ILE A 113 14.80 27.76 15.31
CA ILE A 113 15.29 28.31 16.59
C ILE A 113 14.52 27.62 17.71
#